data_AF-A0A800ADQ8-F1
#
_entry.id   AF-A0A800ADQ8-F1
#
_cell.length_a   1.000
_cell.length_b   1.000
_cell.length_c   1.000
_cell.angle_alpha   90.00
_cell.angle_beta   90.00
_cell.angle_gamma   90.00
#
_symmetry.space_group_name_H-M   'P 1'
#
loop_
_entity.id
_entity.type
_entity.pdbx_description
1 polymer ?
#
loop_
_entity_poly.entity_id
_entity_poly.type
_entity_poly.pdbx_seq_one_letter_code
_entity_poly.pdbx_strand_id
1 'polypeptide(L)'
;LCSGGTKTDHERREETRKVEKMISSGVINMNTVAPVTQKRYQRLRKIRENLSEKGYRLTDQRILVLDAFLRNEELKNESRNGCERSRHLSADELAMQLRKEGQRISRSTIYRTLAILEKLGLVSKLDVGDGQSRYEFAQADEHHHHLICIKCGKAIDVSGKAIEAYAGKVSALADVLGEDFDFDVQSHRLEFWGICSGCRKK
;
A
#
# COMPACT_ATOMS: atom_id res chain seq x y z
N LEU A 1 13.86 -28.17 -0.29
CA LEU A 1 13.19 -28.73 0.91
C LEU A 1 13.19 -27.64 1.99
N CYS A 2 12.12 -26.82 2.04
CA CYS A 2 11.94 -25.81 3.08
C CYS A 2 10.85 -26.29 4.05
N SER A 3 11.24 -27.12 5.00
CA SER A 3 10.41 -27.57 6.11
C SER A 3 10.76 -26.74 7.35
N GLY A 4 10.11 -25.59 7.47
CA GLY A 4 10.05 -24.78 8.68
C GLY A 4 8.64 -24.21 8.73
N GLY A 5 7.83 -24.72 9.67
CA GLY A 5 6.41 -24.38 9.81
C GLY A 5 6.20 -22.90 10.09
N THR A 6 6.09 -22.12 9.02
CA THR A 6 5.63 -20.72 9.07
C THR A 6 4.15 -20.75 8.78
N LYS A 7 3.34 -20.16 9.68
CA LYS A 7 1.89 -20.00 9.47
C LYS A 7 1.65 -19.47 8.06
N THR A 8 0.81 -20.19 7.32
CA THR A 8 0.38 -19.83 5.98
C THR A 8 -0.21 -18.43 5.99
N ASP A 9 -0.11 -17.75 4.86
CA ASP A 9 -0.71 -16.43 4.65
C ASP A 9 -2.20 -16.42 5.07
N HIS A 10 -2.92 -17.53 4.85
CA HIS A 10 -4.29 -17.77 5.29
C HIS A 10 -4.47 -17.75 6.82
N GLU A 11 -3.60 -18.44 7.57
CA GLU A 11 -3.67 -18.52 9.04
C GLU A 11 -3.43 -17.17 9.72
N ARG A 12 -2.49 -16.36 9.19
CA ARG A 12 -2.25 -15.00 9.70
C ARG A 12 -3.44 -14.05 9.44
N ARG A 13 -4.22 -14.31 8.38
CA ARG A 13 -5.37 -13.50 7.94
C ARG A 13 -6.62 -13.74 8.79
N GLU A 14 -6.88 -14.99 9.19
CA GLU A 14 -8.03 -15.35 10.04
C GLU A 14 -7.83 -14.87 11.49
N GLU A 15 -6.59 -14.94 11.97
CA GLU A 15 -6.17 -14.52 13.31
C GLU A 15 -6.36 -13.00 13.49
N THR A 16 -6.03 -12.19 12.48
CA THR A 16 -6.19 -10.72 12.53
C THR A 16 -7.65 -10.27 12.71
N ARG A 17 -8.59 -10.79 11.91
CA ARG A 17 -10.01 -10.38 11.98
C ARG A 17 -10.69 -10.87 13.26
N LYS A 18 -10.36 -12.09 13.71
CA LYS A 18 -10.82 -12.60 15.01
C LYS A 18 -10.30 -11.70 16.12
N VAL A 19 -9.02 -11.35 16.08
CA VAL A 19 -8.38 -10.45 17.05
C VAL A 19 -9.01 -9.06 17.08
N GLU A 20 -9.28 -8.40 15.94
CA GLU A 20 -9.92 -7.06 15.94
C GLU A 20 -11.33 -7.08 16.54
N LYS A 21 -12.14 -8.06 16.16
CA LYS A 21 -13.50 -8.22 16.70
C LYS A 21 -13.46 -8.58 18.18
N MET A 22 -12.55 -9.46 18.59
CA MET A 22 -12.37 -9.91 19.97
C MET A 22 -11.71 -8.86 20.88
N ILE A 23 -10.84 -7.98 20.36
CA ILE A 23 -10.33 -6.80 21.09
C ILE A 23 -11.47 -5.80 21.30
N SER A 24 -12.26 -5.51 20.25
CA SER A 24 -13.37 -4.55 20.35
C SER A 24 -14.48 -4.99 21.29
N SER A 25 -14.61 -6.31 21.51
CA SER A 25 -15.55 -6.92 22.46
C SER A 25 -14.90 -7.31 23.81
N GLY A 26 -13.63 -6.98 24.05
CA GLY A 26 -12.93 -7.25 25.32
C GLY A 26 -12.58 -8.72 25.61
N VAL A 27 -12.68 -9.61 24.61
CA VAL A 27 -12.49 -11.06 24.72
C VAL A 27 -11.00 -11.45 24.73
N ILE A 28 -10.12 -10.64 24.14
CA ILE A 28 -8.67 -10.89 24.10
C ILE A 28 -7.92 -9.64 24.56
N ASN A 29 -6.91 -9.82 25.40
CA ASN A 29 -6.01 -8.75 25.82
C ASN A 29 -5.08 -8.36 24.66
N MET A 30 -4.97 -7.06 24.36
CA MET A 30 -4.08 -6.55 23.31
C MET A 30 -2.66 -7.11 23.44
N ASN A 31 -2.14 -7.27 24.65
CA ASN A 31 -0.78 -7.74 24.92
C ASN A 31 -0.53 -9.21 24.53
N THR A 32 -1.58 -10.01 24.27
CA THR A 32 -1.45 -11.41 23.84
C THR A 32 -1.50 -11.58 22.31
N VAL A 33 -1.70 -10.49 21.58
CA VAL A 33 -1.74 -10.45 20.12
C VAL A 33 -0.32 -10.30 19.56
N ALA A 34 -0.03 -10.92 18.41
CA ALA A 34 1.27 -10.76 17.74
C ALA A 34 1.61 -9.26 17.51
N PRO A 35 2.87 -8.83 17.75
CA PRO A 35 3.27 -7.42 17.68
C PRO A 35 2.95 -6.73 16.34
N VAL A 36 3.04 -7.45 15.22
CA VAL A 36 2.70 -6.91 13.89
C VAL A 36 1.22 -6.54 13.79
N THR A 37 0.34 -7.38 14.33
CA THR A 37 -1.11 -7.15 14.38
C THR A 37 -1.48 -6.02 15.34
N GLN A 38 -0.76 -5.88 16.46
CA GLN A 38 -0.92 -4.74 17.38
C GLN A 38 -0.59 -3.41 16.69
N LYS A 39 0.56 -3.34 15.98
CA LYS A 39 1.00 -2.14 15.26
C LYS A 39 0.00 -1.73 14.18
N ARG A 40 -0.52 -2.69 13.40
CA ARG A 40 -1.56 -2.45 12.39
C ARG A 40 -2.83 -1.85 13.00
N TYR A 41 -3.31 -2.45 14.10
CA TYR A 41 -4.51 -1.99 14.79
C TYR A 41 -4.36 -0.56 15.32
N GLN A 42 -3.22 -0.23 15.92
CA GLN A 42 -2.94 1.14 16.37
C GLN A 42 -2.93 2.13 15.20
N ARG A 43 -2.36 1.75 14.06
CA ARG A 43 -2.32 2.59 12.85
C ARG A 43 -3.72 2.82 12.28
N LEU A 44 -4.52 1.76 12.14
CA LEU A 44 -5.94 1.84 11.74
C LEU A 44 -6.75 2.73 12.68
N ARG A 45 -6.56 2.59 14.00
CA ARG A 45 -7.24 3.39 15.01
C ARG A 45 -6.90 4.88 14.85
N LYS A 46 -5.61 5.21 14.70
CA LYS A 46 -5.15 6.59 14.51
C LYS A 46 -5.70 7.21 13.23
N ILE A 47 -5.73 6.46 12.13
CA ILE A 47 -6.34 6.91 10.86
C ILE A 47 -7.83 7.16 11.06
N ARG A 48 -8.54 6.25 11.75
CA ARG A 48 -9.97 6.40 12.02
C ARG A 48 -10.29 7.65 12.85
N GLU A 49 -9.51 7.92 13.89
CA GLU A 49 -9.65 9.11 14.73
C GLU A 49 -9.44 10.39 13.89
N ASN A 50 -8.34 10.49 13.15
CA ASN A 50 -8.02 11.64 12.30
C ASN A 50 -9.10 11.89 11.22
N LEU A 51 -9.60 10.82 10.59
CA LEU A 51 -10.64 10.96 9.58
C LEU A 51 -11.99 11.37 10.18
N SER A 52 -12.31 10.87 11.37
CA SER A 52 -13.53 11.27 12.08
C SER A 52 -13.51 12.75 12.43
N GLU A 53 -12.38 13.28 12.89
CA GLU A 53 -12.19 14.71 13.15
C GLU A 53 -12.39 15.58 11.90
N LYS A 54 -12.02 15.05 10.72
CA LYS A 54 -12.22 15.70 9.41
C LYS A 54 -13.61 15.47 8.80
N GLY A 55 -14.56 14.88 9.55
CA GLY A 55 -15.92 14.63 9.10
C GLY A 55 -16.08 13.41 8.15
N TYR A 56 -15.05 12.58 8.01
CA TYR A 56 -15.09 11.38 7.18
C TYR A 56 -15.47 10.15 8.01
N ARG A 57 -16.51 9.43 7.57
CA ARG A 57 -16.90 8.16 8.17
C ARG A 57 -16.16 6.99 7.51
N LEU A 58 -15.36 6.26 8.27
CA LEU A 58 -14.87 4.94 7.86
C LEU A 58 -15.93 3.89 8.15
N THR A 59 -16.67 3.48 7.11
CA THR A 59 -17.57 2.31 7.20
C THR A 59 -16.74 1.03 7.23
N ASP A 60 -17.33 -0.09 7.65
CA ASP A 60 -16.65 -1.40 7.66
C ASP A 60 -16.05 -1.75 6.29
N GLN A 61 -16.74 -1.42 5.21
CA GLN A 61 -16.24 -1.63 3.84
C GLN A 61 -15.00 -0.78 3.53
N ARG A 62 -14.93 0.46 4.05
CA ARG A 62 -13.76 1.33 3.86
C ARG A 62 -12.57 0.86 4.70
N ILE A 63 -12.84 0.37 5.90
CA ILE A 63 -11.84 -0.26 6.76
C ILE A 63 -11.26 -1.49 6.08
N LEU A 64 -12.09 -2.34 5.45
CA LEU A 64 -11.63 -3.52 4.72
C LEU A 64 -10.64 -3.18 3.59
N VAL A 65 -10.93 -2.13 2.83
CA VAL A 65 -10.04 -1.65 1.76
C VAL A 65 -8.73 -1.14 2.36
N LEU A 66 -8.80 -0.31 3.39
CA LEU A 66 -7.62 0.26 4.07
C LEU A 66 -6.74 -0.81 4.72
N ASP A 67 -7.34 -1.76 5.43
CA ASP A 67 -6.66 -2.91 6.04
C ASP A 67 -5.93 -3.75 4.98
N ALA A 68 -6.54 -3.97 3.81
CA ALA A 68 -5.87 -4.71 2.73
C ALA A 68 -4.57 -4.03 2.26
N PHE A 69 -4.52 -2.70 2.17
CA PHE A 69 -3.29 -1.98 1.84
C PHE A 69 -2.25 -2.05 2.96
N LEU A 70 -2.65 -1.84 4.22
CA LEU A 70 -1.75 -1.94 5.37
C LEU A 70 -1.11 -3.33 5.49
N ARG A 71 -1.88 -4.39 5.21
CA ARG A 71 -1.36 -5.77 5.19
C ARG A 71 -0.33 -6.00 4.09
N ASN A 72 -0.53 -5.43 2.91
CA ASN A 72 0.42 -5.57 1.81
C ASN A 72 1.73 -4.81 2.06
N GLU A 73 1.66 -3.66 2.73
CA GLU A 73 2.84 -2.93 3.20
C GLU A 73 3.67 -3.78 4.20
N GLU A 74 3.01 -4.46 5.13
CA GLU A 74 3.65 -5.32 6.14
C GLU A 74 4.36 -6.54 5.54
N LEU A 75 3.72 -7.23 4.59
CA LEU A 75 4.27 -8.44 3.96
C LEU A 75 5.57 -8.18 3.20
N LYS A 76 5.83 -6.94 2.75
CA LYS A 76 7.09 -6.56 2.10
C LYS A 76 8.23 -6.49 3.11
N ASN A 77 7.99 -5.94 4.30
CA ASN A 77 9.02 -5.76 5.34
C ASN A 77 9.58 -7.11 5.86
N GLU A 78 8.86 -8.21 5.66
CA GLU A 78 9.29 -9.57 6.00
C GLU A 78 9.97 -10.32 4.84
N SER A 79 9.84 -9.85 3.59
CA SER A 79 10.36 -10.54 2.40
C SER A 79 11.85 -10.26 2.19
N ARG A 80 12.70 -10.95 2.96
CA ARG A 80 14.16 -10.99 2.73
C ARG A 80 14.57 -11.75 1.45
N ASN A 81 13.63 -12.38 0.74
CA ASN A 81 13.91 -13.37 -0.30
C ASN A 81 13.23 -13.11 -1.66
N GLY A 82 13.08 -11.85 -2.09
CA GLY A 82 12.80 -11.53 -3.50
C GLY A 82 11.47 -12.04 -4.07
N CYS A 83 10.53 -12.51 -3.24
CA CYS A 83 9.17 -12.80 -3.69
C CYS A 83 8.40 -11.48 -3.72
N GLU A 84 8.45 -10.84 -4.89
CA GLU A 84 7.89 -9.51 -5.18
C GLU A 84 6.36 -9.54 -5.21
N ARG A 85 5.70 -9.56 -4.05
CA ARG A 85 4.35 -8.99 -3.97
C ARG A 85 4.49 -7.48 -4.01
N SER A 86 3.94 -6.87 -5.07
CA SER A 86 4.00 -5.41 -5.23
C SER A 86 3.13 -4.75 -4.15
N ARG A 87 3.62 -3.63 -3.58
CA ARG A 87 2.79 -2.73 -2.75
C ARG A 87 1.59 -2.18 -3.54
N HIS A 88 1.70 -2.23 -4.85
CA HIS A 88 0.76 -1.69 -5.81
C HIS A 88 -0.32 -2.71 -6.12
N LEU A 89 -1.55 -2.45 -5.69
CA LEU A 89 -2.73 -3.22 -6.08
C LEU A 89 -3.57 -2.43 -7.07
N SER A 90 -3.96 -3.07 -8.15
CA SER A 90 -5.13 -2.64 -8.91
C SER A 90 -6.40 -2.83 -8.08
N ALA A 91 -7.46 -2.08 -8.43
CA ALA A 91 -8.77 -2.28 -7.83
C ALA A 91 -9.31 -3.71 -8.04
N ASP A 92 -8.90 -4.37 -9.13
CA ASP A 92 -9.33 -5.73 -9.48
C ASP A 92 -8.58 -6.78 -8.67
N GLU A 93 -7.26 -6.62 -8.48
CA GLU A 93 -6.48 -7.47 -7.57
C GLU A 93 -7.02 -7.36 -6.14
N LEU A 94 -7.32 -6.15 -5.68
CA LEU A 94 -7.93 -5.92 -4.38
C LEU A 94 -9.30 -6.60 -4.28
N ALA A 95 -10.14 -6.48 -5.31
CA ALA A 95 -11.46 -7.13 -5.32
C ALA A 95 -11.34 -8.65 -5.28
N MET A 96 -10.41 -9.23 -6.05
CA MET A 96 -10.13 -10.66 -6.03
C MET A 96 -9.61 -11.12 -4.67
N GLN A 97 -8.71 -10.35 -4.05
CA GLN A 97 -8.18 -10.63 -2.72
C GLN A 97 -9.31 -10.65 -1.68
N LEU A 98 -10.13 -9.59 -1.61
CA LEU A 98 -11.22 -9.47 -0.66
C LEU A 98 -12.30 -10.56 -0.88
N ARG A 99 -12.59 -10.94 -2.13
CA ARG A 99 -13.52 -12.04 -2.44
C ARG A 99 -13.00 -13.39 -1.96
N LYS A 100 -11.70 -13.68 -2.14
CA LYS A 100 -11.07 -14.90 -1.61
C LYS A 100 -11.14 -14.95 -0.08
N GLU A 101 -11.21 -13.79 0.58
CA GLU A 101 -11.41 -13.64 2.03
C GLU A 101 -12.89 -13.67 2.47
N GLY A 102 -13.80 -14.10 1.58
CA GLY A 102 -15.24 -14.19 1.86
C GLY A 102 -15.94 -12.83 1.98
N GLN A 103 -15.28 -11.72 1.64
CA GLN A 103 -15.89 -10.40 1.74
C GLN A 103 -16.78 -10.11 0.53
N ARG A 104 -17.98 -9.58 0.82
CA ARG A 104 -18.94 -9.13 -0.19
C ARG A 104 -18.80 -7.62 -0.38
N ILE A 105 -17.85 -7.24 -1.23
CA ILE A 105 -17.63 -5.83 -1.64
C ILE A 105 -17.67 -5.71 -3.16
N SER A 106 -18.35 -4.68 -3.67
CA SER A 106 -18.43 -4.43 -5.11
C SER A 106 -17.20 -3.65 -5.60
N ARG A 107 -16.84 -3.81 -6.88
CA ARG A 107 -15.80 -2.98 -7.52
C ARG A 107 -16.10 -1.49 -7.40
N SER A 108 -17.37 -1.09 -7.58
CA SER A 108 -17.81 0.30 -7.41
C SER A 108 -17.55 0.85 -6.01
N THR A 109 -17.76 0.04 -4.97
CA THR A 109 -17.43 0.43 -3.59
C THR A 109 -15.92 0.57 -3.40
N ILE A 110 -15.11 -0.33 -3.96
CA ILE A 110 -13.66 -0.23 -3.94
C ILE A 110 -13.18 1.07 -4.58
N TYR A 111 -13.61 1.38 -5.81
CA TYR A 111 -13.23 2.62 -6.50
C TYR A 111 -13.64 3.88 -5.73
N ARG A 112 -14.88 3.94 -5.22
CA ARG A 112 -15.33 5.09 -4.41
C ARG A 112 -14.52 5.23 -3.12
N THR A 113 -14.07 4.12 -2.55
CA THR A 113 -13.24 4.13 -1.35
C THR A 113 -11.83 4.60 -1.69
N LEU A 114 -11.22 4.08 -2.75
CA LEU A 114 -9.90 4.48 -3.23
C LEU A 114 -9.86 5.98 -3.53
N ALA A 115 -10.87 6.54 -4.21
CA ALA A 115 -10.95 7.97 -4.48
C ALA A 115 -10.98 8.82 -3.20
N ILE A 116 -11.68 8.35 -2.15
CA ILE A 116 -11.71 9.02 -0.85
C ILE A 116 -10.35 8.91 -0.16
N LEU A 117 -9.75 7.71 -0.13
CA LEU A 117 -8.46 7.50 0.50
C LEU A 117 -7.35 8.30 -0.22
N GLU A 118 -7.40 8.41 -1.54
CA GLU A 118 -6.49 9.21 -2.37
C GLU A 118 -6.64 10.70 -2.04
N LYS A 119 -7.87 11.22 -2.02
CA LYS A 119 -8.16 12.60 -1.60
C LYS A 119 -7.64 12.91 -0.19
N LEU A 120 -7.63 11.91 0.69
CA LEU A 120 -7.16 12.02 2.07
C LEU A 120 -5.65 11.81 2.21
N GLY A 121 -4.93 11.53 1.13
CA GLY A 121 -3.49 11.24 1.15
C GLY A 121 -3.15 9.94 1.89
N LEU A 122 -4.08 8.99 1.96
CA LEU A 122 -3.86 7.68 2.60
C LEU A 122 -3.45 6.60 1.59
N VAL A 123 -3.76 6.79 0.31
CA VAL A 123 -3.26 5.95 -0.77
C VAL A 123 -2.72 6.81 -1.90
N SER A 124 -1.66 6.34 -2.54
CA SER A 124 -1.09 6.96 -3.73
C SER A 124 -1.49 6.17 -4.96
N LYS A 125 -1.88 6.87 -6.02
CA LYS A 125 -2.23 6.29 -7.31
C LYS A 125 -1.02 6.31 -8.25
N LEU A 126 -0.81 5.16 -8.89
CA LEU A 126 0.16 4.92 -9.94
C LEU A 126 -0.58 4.56 -11.22
N ASP A 127 -0.37 5.34 -12.28
CA ASP A 127 -0.83 5.00 -13.62
C ASP A 127 0.37 4.48 -14.42
N VAL A 128 0.27 3.25 -14.91
CA VAL A 128 1.34 2.59 -15.66
C VAL A 128 1.07 2.57 -17.17
N GLY A 129 -0.01 3.21 -17.62
CA GLY A 129 -0.39 3.30 -19.03
C GLY A 129 -1.00 2.02 -19.62
N ASP A 130 -1.32 1.02 -18.81
CA ASP A 130 -1.99 -0.24 -19.24
C ASP A 130 -3.52 -0.19 -19.09
N GLY A 131 -4.07 1.02 -18.86
CA GLY A 131 -5.50 1.23 -18.60
C GLY A 131 -5.94 0.83 -17.19
N GLN A 132 -5.03 0.37 -16.33
CA GLN A 132 -5.30 0.06 -14.93
C GLN A 132 -4.46 0.91 -13.98
N SER A 133 -5.17 1.65 -13.12
CA SER A 133 -4.53 2.32 -12.01
C SER A 133 -4.21 1.34 -10.89
N ARG A 134 -3.02 1.48 -10.34
CA ARG A 134 -2.57 0.74 -9.16
C ARG A 134 -2.43 1.70 -7.99
N TYR A 135 -2.62 1.19 -6.80
CA TYR A 135 -2.66 1.97 -5.58
C TYR A 135 -1.72 1.36 -4.56
N GLU A 136 -1.06 2.19 -3.77
CA GLU A 136 -0.29 1.78 -2.60
C GLU A 136 -0.68 2.63 -1.39
N PHE A 137 -0.39 2.16 -0.18
CA PHE A 137 -0.57 3.00 1.02
C PHE A 137 0.42 4.17 0.96
N ALA A 138 -0.08 5.39 1.16
CA ALA A 138 0.77 6.57 1.13
C ALA A 138 1.66 6.59 2.38
N GLN A 139 2.97 6.61 2.18
CA GLN A 139 3.93 6.79 3.24
C GLN A 139 4.33 8.27 3.29
N ALA A 140 4.17 8.90 4.45
CA ALA A 140 4.37 10.33 4.63
C ALA A 140 5.82 10.79 4.41
N ASP A 141 6.80 9.90 4.60
CA ASP A 141 8.23 10.28 4.69
C ASP A 141 9.14 9.52 3.71
N GLU A 142 8.58 8.79 2.74
CA GLU A 142 9.33 7.80 1.98
C GLU A 142 9.22 8.10 0.47
N HIS A 143 10.16 8.91 -0.05
CA HIS A 143 10.36 9.13 -1.48
C HIS A 143 10.84 7.82 -2.13
N HIS A 144 9.91 7.02 -2.64
CA HIS A 144 10.23 5.81 -3.41
C HIS A 144 10.22 6.09 -4.91
N HIS A 145 11.08 5.37 -5.61
CA HIS A 145 11.13 5.38 -7.07
C HIS A 145 10.59 4.06 -7.59
N HIS A 146 10.00 4.08 -8.79
CA HIS A 146 9.37 2.88 -9.36
C HIS A 146 10.04 2.45 -10.66
N LEU A 147 10.30 1.15 -10.80
CA LEU A 147 10.52 0.46 -12.07
C LEU A 147 9.22 -0.21 -12.49
N ILE A 148 8.66 0.24 -13.60
CA ILE A 148 7.33 -0.14 -14.08
C ILE A 148 7.45 -0.95 -15.35
N CYS A 149 6.89 -2.16 -15.35
CA CYS A 149 6.84 -3.01 -16.53
C CYS A 149 5.68 -2.60 -17.45
N ILE A 150 5.97 -2.14 -18.67
CA ILE A 150 4.93 -1.74 -19.63
C ILE A 150 4.12 -2.91 -20.20
N LYS A 151 4.58 -4.16 -20.03
CA LYS A 151 3.88 -5.36 -20.53
C LYS A 151 2.88 -5.96 -19.54
N CYS A 152 3.14 -5.85 -18.24
CA CYS A 152 2.28 -6.47 -17.22
C CYS A 152 1.91 -5.52 -16.08
N GLY A 153 2.37 -4.26 -16.15
CA GLY A 153 2.17 -3.23 -15.14
C GLY A 153 2.78 -3.53 -13.77
N LYS A 154 3.66 -4.53 -13.67
CA LYS A 154 4.40 -4.79 -12.42
C LYS A 154 5.25 -3.58 -12.06
N ALA A 155 5.04 -3.03 -10.87
CA ALA A 155 5.84 -1.98 -10.28
C ALA A 155 6.77 -2.55 -9.19
N ILE A 156 8.05 -2.17 -9.26
CA ILE A 156 9.12 -2.57 -8.35
C ILE A 156 9.70 -1.30 -7.72
N ASP A 157 9.82 -1.28 -6.40
CA ASP A 157 10.42 -0.15 -5.70
C ASP A 157 11.94 -0.18 -5.90
N VAL A 158 12.51 0.97 -6.25
CA VAL A 158 13.93 1.14 -6.47
C VAL A 158 14.52 1.90 -5.28
N SER A 159 15.50 1.29 -4.62
CA SER A 159 16.23 1.89 -3.51
C SER A 159 17.73 1.64 -3.67
N GLY A 160 18.55 2.49 -3.04
CA GLY A 160 20.00 2.35 -3.03
C GLY A 160 20.73 3.67 -3.20
N LYS A 161 21.97 3.75 -2.69
CA LYS A 161 22.76 4.99 -2.57
C LYS A 161 22.84 5.82 -3.86
N ALA A 162 22.99 5.16 -5.02
CA ALA A 162 23.10 5.88 -6.30
C ALA A 162 21.77 6.51 -6.73
N ILE A 163 20.66 5.80 -6.51
CA ILE A 163 19.29 6.28 -6.78
C ILE A 163 18.95 7.41 -5.81
N GLU A 164 19.23 7.23 -4.52
CA GLU A 164 19.01 8.25 -3.48
C GLU A 164 19.81 9.53 -3.75
N ALA A 165 21.08 9.41 -4.17
CA ALA A 165 21.89 10.57 -4.56
C ALA A 165 21.31 11.31 -5.78
N TYR A 166 20.73 10.60 -6.74
CA TYR A 166 20.04 11.21 -7.87
C TYR A 166 18.71 11.85 -7.45
N ALA A 167 17.96 11.20 -6.56
CA ALA A 167 16.73 11.74 -6.00
C ALA A 167 16.96 13.08 -5.30
N GLY A 168 18.04 13.18 -4.52
CA GLY A 168 18.44 14.45 -3.89
C GLY A 168 18.71 15.56 -4.91
N LYS A 169 19.31 15.23 -6.06
CA LYS A 169 19.51 16.20 -7.15
C LYS A 169 18.21 16.63 -7.81
N VAL A 170 17.26 15.70 -8.00
CA VAL A 170 15.93 16.02 -8.54
C VAL A 170 15.16 16.92 -7.57
N SER A 171 15.27 16.67 -6.27
CA SER A 171 14.67 17.55 -5.26
C SER A 171 15.28 18.95 -5.29
N ALA A 172 16.60 19.07 -5.36
CA ALA A 172 17.26 20.37 -5.47
C ALA A 172 16.87 21.11 -6.77
N LEU A 173 16.63 20.37 -7.87
CA LEU A 173 16.13 20.96 -9.11
C LEU A 173 14.71 21.54 -8.94
N ALA A 174 13.86 20.92 -8.13
CA ALA A 174 12.52 21.46 -7.85
C ALA A 174 12.59 22.85 -7.20
N ASP A 175 13.53 23.07 -6.28
CA ASP A 175 13.73 24.37 -5.63
C ASP A 175 14.16 25.43 -6.65
N VAL A 176 15.16 25.09 -7.50
CA VAL A 176 15.64 25.99 -8.57
C VAL A 176 14.51 26.33 -9.55
N LEU A 177 13.72 25.35 -9.97
CA LEU A 177 12.58 25.58 -10.85
C LEU A 177 11.51 26.47 -10.20
N GLY A 178 11.30 26.33 -8.89
CA GLY A 178 10.36 27.17 -8.17
C GLY A 178 10.78 28.64 -8.16
N GLU A 179 12.07 28.90 -7.98
CA GLU A 179 12.65 30.25 -8.02
C GLU A 179 12.66 30.83 -9.45
N ASP A 180 13.21 30.09 -10.42
CA ASP A 180 13.41 30.58 -11.80
C ASP A 180 12.09 30.87 -12.53
N PHE A 181 11.02 30.15 -12.19
CA PHE A 181 9.74 30.21 -12.90
C PHE A 181 8.59 30.77 -12.05
N ASP A 182 8.86 31.25 -10.83
CA ASP A 182 7.82 31.68 -9.86
C ASP A 182 6.72 30.62 -9.70
N PHE A 183 7.15 29.38 -9.40
CA PHE A 183 6.29 28.21 -9.39
C PHE A 183 6.32 27.49 -8.04
N ASP A 184 5.14 27.24 -7.47
CA ASP A 184 5.01 26.52 -6.20
C ASP A 184 5.07 25.00 -6.43
N VAL A 185 6.28 24.43 -6.42
CA VAL A 185 6.49 23.00 -6.64
C VAL A 185 6.07 22.20 -5.41
N GLN A 186 4.86 21.65 -5.45
CA GLN A 186 4.28 20.88 -4.34
C GLN A 186 4.81 19.44 -4.21
N SER A 187 5.28 18.83 -5.30
CA SER A 187 5.83 17.45 -5.28
C SER A 187 6.56 17.12 -6.58
N HIS A 188 7.38 16.06 -6.55
CA HIS A 188 7.96 15.44 -7.75
C HIS A 188 7.88 13.92 -7.65
N ARG A 189 7.97 13.26 -8.81
CA ARG A 189 7.98 11.79 -8.89
C ARG A 189 9.00 11.33 -9.92
N LEU A 190 9.74 10.26 -9.60
CA LEU A 190 10.69 9.64 -10.51
C LEU A 190 10.28 8.17 -10.75
N GLU A 191 9.92 7.89 -12.01
CA GLU A 191 9.48 6.58 -12.48
C GLU A 191 10.30 6.16 -13.70
N PHE A 192 10.58 4.88 -13.81
CA PHE A 192 11.33 4.28 -14.91
C PHE A 192 10.48 3.20 -15.57
N TRP A 193 10.24 3.31 -16.88
CA TRP A 193 9.45 2.34 -17.62
C TRP A 193 10.34 1.36 -18.40
N GLY A 194 9.99 0.08 -18.36
CA GLY A 194 10.75 -0.97 -19.04
C GLY A 194 9.99 -2.30 -19.14
N ILE A 195 10.72 -3.40 -19.35
CA ILE A 195 10.14 -4.75 -19.42
C ILE A 195 10.79 -5.61 -18.33
N CYS A 196 9.97 -6.12 -17.41
CA CYS A 196 10.47 -6.97 -16.32
C CYS A 196 11.02 -8.30 -16.83
N SER A 197 11.88 -8.93 -16.02
CA SER A 197 12.49 -10.23 -16.34
C SER A 197 11.46 -11.30 -16.71
N GLY A 198 10.32 -11.34 -16.03
CA GLY A 198 9.23 -12.29 -16.33
C GLY A 198 8.60 -12.07 -17.71
N CYS A 199 8.52 -10.84 -18.20
CA CYS A 199 7.98 -10.53 -19.52
C CYS A 199 9.03 -10.59 -20.65
N ARG A 200 10.33 -10.56 -20.31
CA ARG A 200 11.41 -10.79 -21.29
C ARG A 200 11.63 -12.28 -21.57
N LYS A 201 11.24 -13.15 -20.64
CA LYS A 201 11.37 -14.62 -20.75
C LYS A 201 10.12 -15.30 -21.34
N LYS A 202 9.07 -14.53 -21.65
CA LYS A 202 7.86 -14.97 -22.35
C LYS A 202 7.95 -14.51 -23.80
#